data_AF-A0A1E1MKU2-F1
#
_entry.id   AF-A0A1E1MKU2-F1
#
_cell.length_a   1.000
_cell.length_b   1.000
_cell.length_c   1.000
_cell.angle_alpha   90.00
_cell.angle_beta   90.00
_cell.angle_gamma   90.00
#
_symmetry.space_group_name_H-M   'P 1'
#
loop_
_entity.id
_entity.type
_entity.pdbx_description
1 polymer ?
#
loop_
_entity_poly.entity_id
_entity_poly.type
_entity_poly.pdbx_seq_one_letter_code
_entity_poly.pdbx_strand_id
1 'polypeptide(L)'
;MDILRSTMVEAAFRPEEEEPRSLLDFVDEQGVETMRDALKESIREAREAQTEFDSAILSFDDDLRSLKAAMKSSPQSSIFLSSSNISSPIPSHFQTLETNAQEMAALLDSLVSHFDLCVNAIRHTEGGYAAVRKAASSQPPEADPVSVSGVMSAEGNNPTTEHPISTEERQEMLDVLEKDAAQLEDVVMELRDYLQEMETKHEEILEYISHLTTIHTETTLAYSTLEAVGARLPSYIIASQEFRLHWEETKLNILDQLSELESMRIFYENYFSSYDSLILEVYRRKQSDEKVKSIIRKAVEQVEKVYESDMREREGFRVDVGDYLPVDLWPGVNAPARKWDFVQNEEGEWAVKSLPVLERTVVEAAGRRDRERLKKGDV
;
A
#
# COMPACT_ATOMS: atom_id res chain seq x y z
N MET A 1 -23.96 -1.53 31.35
CA MET A 1 -23.08 -1.48 32.54
C MET A 1 -23.54 -0.46 33.57
N ASP A 2 -23.82 0.79 33.21
CA ASP A 2 -24.25 1.82 34.18
C ASP A 2 -25.49 1.45 35.02
N ILE A 3 -26.47 0.76 34.40
CA ILE A 3 -27.65 0.26 35.11
C ILE A 3 -27.25 -0.70 36.25
N LEU A 4 -26.34 -1.65 35.98
CA LEU A 4 -25.83 -2.59 36.99
C LEU A 4 -25.05 -1.87 38.09
N ARG A 5 -24.25 -0.86 37.72
CA ARG A 5 -23.48 -0.04 38.68
C ARG A 5 -24.40 0.77 39.61
N SER A 6 -25.50 1.31 39.07
CA SER A 6 -26.47 2.10 39.82
C SER A 6 -27.44 1.27 40.67
N THR A 7 -27.54 -0.04 40.41
CA THR A 7 -28.46 -0.93 41.10
C THR A 7 -27.76 -1.56 42.29
N MET A 8 -28.10 -1.10 43.50
CA MET A 8 -27.60 -1.66 44.75
C MET A 8 -28.28 -2.99 45.07
N VAL A 9 -27.51 -3.94 45.61
CA VAL A 9 -28.08 -5.19 46.10
C VAL A 9 -28.73 -4.97 47.46
N GLU A 10 -29.94 -5.51 47.61
CA GLU A 10 -30.70 -5.46 48.86
C GLU A 10 -29.88 -5.95 50.06
N ALA A 11 -29.83 -5.13 51.11
CA ALA A 11 -29.03 -5.40 52.31
C ALA A 11 -29.42 -6.72 53.00
N ALA A 12 -30.68 -7.14 52.88
CA ALA A 12 -31.18 -8.40 53.42
C ALA A 12 -30.53 -9.65 52.79
N PHE A 13 -29.92 -9.53 51.61
CA PHE A 13 -29.16 -10.63 50.98
C PHE A 13 -27.68 -10.66 51.41
N ARG A 14 -27.23 -9.68 52.20
CA ARG A 14 -25.84 -9.55 52.64
C ARG A 14 -25.70 -9.82 54.14
N PRO A 15 -24.53 -10.30 54.59
CA PRO A 15 -24.17 -10.26 56.00
C PRO A 15 -24.16 -8.81 56.51
N GLU A 16 -24.56 -8.59 57.77
CA GLU A 16 -24.67 -7.23 58.37
C GLU A 16 -23.32 -6.48 58.44
N GLU A 17 -22.20 -7.19 58.29
CA GLU A 17 -20.83 -6.65 58.39
C GLU A 17 -20.20 -6.31 57.02
N GLU A 18 -20.87 -6.60 55.90
CA GLU A 18 -20.33 -6.31 54.56
C GLU A 18 -20.73 -4.92 54.03
N GLU A 19 -19.82 -4.26 53.32
CA GLU A 19 -20.11 -3.00 52.63
C GLU A 19 -21.18 -3.16 51.53
N PRO A 20 -22.01 -2.13 51.29
CA PRO A 20 -23.02 -2.16 50.23
C PRO A 20 -22.38 -2.40 48.87
N ARG A 21 -22.85 -3.41 48.15
CA ARG A 21 -22.37 -3.74 46.80
C ARG A 21 -23.45 -3.54 45.76
N SER A 22 -23.03 -3.12 44.57
CA SER A 22 -23.85 -3.04 43.38
C SER A 22 -23.95 -4.40 42.68
N LEU A 23 -24.91 -4.56 41.76
CA LEU A 23 -24.98 -5.75 40.91
C LEU A 23 -23.72 -5.94 40.04
N LEU A 24 -23.05 -4.83 39.69
CA LEU A 24 -21.82 -4.90 38.89
C LEU A 24 -20.69 -5.61 39.65
N ASP A 25 -20.63 -5.51 40.98
CA ASP A 25 -19.54 -6.07 41.79
C ASP A 25 -19.52 -7.62 41.81
N PHE A 26 -20.53 -8.25 41.23
CA PHE A 26 -20.65 -9.71 41.10
C PHE A 26 -20.41 -10.21 39.69
N VAL A 27 -20.11 -9.33 38.75
CA VAL A 27 -19.87 -9.71 37.36
C VAL A 27 -18.54 -9.16 36.88
N ASP A 28 -17.91 -9.92 36.00
CA ASP A 28 -16.60 -9.57 35.46
C ASP A 28 -16.72 -8.55 34.32
N GLU A 29 -16.38 -7.30 34.60
CA GLU A 29 -16.31 -6.21 33.60
C GLU A 29 -15.11 -6.39 32.65
N GLN A 30 -14.10 -7.20 33.00
CA GLN A 30 -12.88 -7.38 32.22
C GLN A 30 -13.18 -7.93 30.83
N GLY A 31 -14.18 -8.82 30.68
CA GLY A 31 -14.56 -9.34 29.37
C GLY A 31 -15.04 -8.25 28.40
N VAL A 32 -15.80 -7.26 28.90
CA VAL A 32 -16.37 -6.20 28.05
C VAL A 32 -15.27 -5.24 27.61
N GLU A 33 -14.38 -4.89 28.54
CA GLU A 33 -13.21 -4.04 28.27
C GLU A 33 -12.26 -4.71 27.27
N THR A 34 -11.99 -6.00 27.44
CA THR A 34 -11.17 -6.81 26.53
C THR A 34 -11.76 -6.83 25.13
N MET A 35 -13.07 -7.06 25.01
CA MET A 35 -13.76 -7.10 23.71
C MET A 35 -13.76 -5.73 23.02
N ARG A 36 -13.98 -4.66 23.77
CA ARG A 36 -13.90 -3.28 23.26
C ARG A 36 -12.50 -2.96 22.75
N ASP A 37 -11.47 -3.34 23.50
CA ASP A 37 -10.09 -3.05 23.12
C ASP A 37 -9.65 -3.91 21.93
N ALA A 38 -10.11 -5.17 21.85
CA ALA A 38 -9.94 -6.01 20.67
C ALA A 38 -10.61 -5.42 19.42
N LEU A 39 -11.82 -4.84 19.53
CA LEU A 39 -12.50 -4.18 18.42
C LEU A 39 -11.77 -2.90 17.97
N LYS A 40 -11.26 -2.11 18.92
CA LYS A 40 -10.42 -0.94 18.60
C LYS A 40 -9.15 -1.34 17.87
N GLU A 41 -8.55 -2.46 18.27
CA GLU A 41 -7.35 -2.99 17.63
C GLU A 41 -7.64 -3.43 16.19
N SER A 42 -8.71 -4.19 15.96
CA SER A 42 -9.17 -4.55 14.60
C SER A 42 -9.37 -3.31 13.72
N ILE A 43 -9.97 -2.24 14.26
CA ILE A 43 -10.14 -0.97 13.52
C ILE A 43 -8.80 -0.28 13.23
N ARG A 44 -7.85 -0.36 14.16
CA ARG A 44 -6.50 0.21 14.01
C ARG A 44 -5.75 -0.51 12.90
N GLU A 45 -5.75 -1.84 12.91
CA GLU A 45 -5.14 -2.69 11.88
C GLU A 45 -5.75 -2.41 10.49
N ALA A 46 -7.07 -2.33 10.38
CA ALA A 46 -7.73 -1.96 9.13
C ALA A 46 -7.29 -0.59 8.59
N ARG A 47 -7.13 0.40 9.47
CA ARG A 47 -6.65 1.74 9.09
C ARG A 47 -5.19 1.72 8.67
N GLU A 48 -4.36 0.95 9.36
CA GLU A 48 -2.94 0.80 9.02
C GLU A 48 -2.78 0.19 7.63
N ALA A 49 -3.47 -0.92 7.35
CA ALA A 49 -3.49 -1.55 6.04
C ALA A 49 -4.05 -0.63 4.94
N GLN A 50 -5.07 0.17 5.25
CA GLN A 50 -5.59 1.18 4.33
C GLN A 50 -4.52 2.25 4.02
N THR A 51 -3.81 2.76 5.01
CA THR A 51 -2.76 3.76 4.79
C THR A 51 -1.60 3.23 3.97
N GLU A 52 -1.23 1.95 4.14
CA GLU A 52 -0.21 1.29 3.34
C GLU A 52 -0.66 1.16 1.87
N PHE A 53 -1.90 0.74 1.65
CA PHE A 53 -2.47 0.64 0.31
C PHE A 53 -2.61 2.01 -0.38
N ASP A 54 -3.05 3.04 0.35
CA ASP A 54 -3.11 4.42 -0.15
C ASP A 54 -1.73 4.93 -0.57
N SER A 55 -0.67 4.60 0.19
CA SER A 55 0.72 4.91 -0.18
C SER A 55 1.15 4.22 -1.48
N ALA A 56 0.73 2.97 -1.67
CA ALA A 56 0.99 2.24 -2.92
C ALA A 56 0.26 2.88 -4.12
N ILE A 57 -0.98 3.34 -3.94
CA ILE A 57 -1.74 4.06 -4.98
C ILE A 57 -1.04 5.38 -5.35
N LEU A 58 -0.62 6.17 -4.35
CA LEU A 58 0.08 7.44 -4.62
C LEU A 58 1.38 7.22 -5.39
N SER A 59 2.13 6.19 -5.03
CA SER A 59 3.37 5.82 -5.73
C SER A 59 3.08 5.41 -7.18
N PHE A 60 1.99 4.67 -7.42
CA PHE A 60 1.56 4.30 -8.78
C PHE A 60 1.12 5.51 -9.61
N ASP A 61 0.42 6.48 -9.00
CA ASP A 61 0.03 7.72 -9.67
C ASP A 61 1.25 8.59 -10.02
N ASP A 62 2.26 8.65 -9.15
CA ASP A 62 3.51 9.34 -9.39
C ASP A 62 4.30 8.71 -10.55
N ASP A 63 4.31 7.38 -10.61
CA ASP A 63 4.87 6.61 -11.71
C ASP A 63 4.17 6.89 -13.04
N LEU A 64 2.84 6.87 -13.06
CA LEU A 64 2.05 7.21 -14.24
C LEU A 64 2.29 8.65 -14.69
N ARG A 65 2.42 9.59 -13.75
CA ARG A 65 2.71 10.99 -14.07
C ARG A 65 4.09 11.15 -14.67
N SER A 66 5.08 10.45 -14.13
CA SER A 66 6.46 10.44 -14.61
C SER A 66 6.55 9.82 -16.01
N LEU A 67 5.87 8.69 -16.25
CA LEU A 67 5.78 8.06 -17.56
C LEU A 67 5.12 9.00 -18.58
N LYS A 68 4.00 9.63 -18.20
CA LYS A 68 3.31 10.59 -19.07
C LYS A 68 4.17 11.81 -19.40
N ALA A 69 5.00 12.27 -18.46
CA ALA A 69 5.95 13.34 -18.70
C ALA A 69 7.03 12.90 -19.69
N ALA A 70 7.62 11.72 -19.49
CA ALA A 70 8.64 11.15 -20.37
C ALA A 70 8.11 10.90 -21.80
N MET A 71 6.86 10.45 -21.94
CA MET A 71 6.20 10.28 -23.24
C MET A 71 5.91 11.61 -23.94
N LYS A 72 5.59 12.67 -23.18
CA LYS A 72 5.35 14.01 -23.74
C LYS A 72 6.63 14.75 -24.12
N SER A 73 7.72 14.51 -23.40
CA SER A 73 9.03 15.05 -23.74
C SER A 73 9.64 14.34 -24.94
N SER A 74 9.20 13.11 -25.25
CA SER A 74 9.58 12.45 -26.49
C SER A 74 8.98 13.24 -27.67
N PRO A 75 9.79 13.62 -28.66
CA PRO A 75 9.37 14.41 -29.82
C PRO A 75 8.59 13.54 -30.82
N GLN A 76 7.51 12.92 -30.38
CA GLN A 76 6.51 12.34 -31.27
C GLN A 76 5.44 13.39 -31.56
N SER A 77 5.64 14.16 -32.64
CA SER A 77 4.49 14.64 -33.45
C SER A 77 4.85 15.23 -34.82
N SER A 78 6.07 15.69 -35.07
CA SER A 78 6.30 16.44 -36.33
C SER A 78 6.77 15.58 -37.50
N ILE A 79 7.51 14.49 -37.26
CA ILE A 79 8.21 13.75 -38.33
C ILE A 79 7.41 12.53 -38.81
N PHE A 80 6.67 11.85 -37.93
CA PHE A 80 6.02 10.57 -38.26
C PHE A 80 4.54 10.65 -38.70
N LEU A 81 3.88 11.80 -38.59
CA LEU A 81 2.49 11.97 -39.04
C LEU A 81 2.35 12.31 -40.53
N SER A 82 3.45 12.65 -41.20
CA SER A 82 3.50 12.81 -42.65
C SER A 82 4.06 11.53 -43.26
N SER A 83 3.16 10.63 -43.64
CA SER A 83 3.41 9.33 -44.27
C SER A 83 4.09 9.39 -45.65
N SER A 84 4.87 10.42 -45.94
CA SER A 84 5.44 10.69 -47.27
C SER A 84 6.96 10.84 -47.34
N ASN A 85 7.72 10.98 -46.23
CA ASN A 85 9.19 11.11 -46.31
C ASN A 85 9.90 10.38 -45.16
N ILE A 86 9.93 9.05 -45.22
CA ILE A 86 10.71 8.19 -44.29
C ILE A 86 12.22 8.17 -44.67
N SER A 87 12.60 8.79 -45.79
CA SER A 87 13.99 8.77 -46.23
C SER A 87 14.83 9.81 -45.50
N SER A 88 15.87 9.35 -44.82
CA SER A 88 16.95 10.21 -44.33
C SER A 88 17.50 11.07 -45.48
N PRO A 89 17.84 12.35 -45.26
CA PRO A 89 18.50 13.20 -46.26
C PRO A 89 20.00 12.86 -46.40
N ILE A 90 20.54 12.07 -45.46
CA ILE A 90 21.96 11.71 -45.42
C ILE A 90 22.45 11.05 -46.72
N PRO A 91 21.78 10.03 -47.31
CA PRO A 91 22.26 9.39 -48.53
C PRO A 91 22.32 10.35 -49.73
N SER A 92 21.34 11.24 -49.87
CA SER A 92 21.36 12.26 -50.93
C SER A 92 22.48 13.28 -50.72
N HIS A 93 22.72 13.72 -49.48
CA HIS A 93 23.80 14.66 -49.19
C HIS A 93 25.19 14.01 -49.41
N PHE A 94 25.37 12.74 -49.04
CA PHE A 94 26.61 12.02 -49.34
C PHE A 94 26.86 11.86 -50.83
N GLN A 95 25.81 11.58 -51.62
CA GLN A 95 25.96 11.48 -53.07
C GLN A 95 26.36 12.83 -53.68
N THR A 96 25.79 13.95 -53.22
CA THR A 96 26.22 15.29 -53.65
C THR A 96 27.66 15.59 -53.25
N LEU A 97 28.06 15.26 -52.00
CA LEU A 97 29.44 15.42 -51.54
C LEU A 97 30.42 14.58 -52.38
N GLU A 98 30.05 13.35 -52.74
CA GLU A 98 30.87 12.47 -53.59
C GLU A 98 31.03 13.04 -55.00
N THR A 99 29.95 13.49 -55.63
CA THR A 99 29.99 14.15 -56.94
C THR A 99 30.84 15.42 -56.90
N ASN A 100 30.62 16.31 -55.93
CA ASN A 100 31.40 17.54 -55.79
C ASN A 100 32.89 17.23 -55.56
N ALA A 101 33.22 16.16 -54.82
CA ALA A 101 34.61 15.77 -54.59
C ALA A 101 35.29 15.28 -55.86
N GLN A 102 34.54 14.55 -56.69
CA GLN A 102 35.01 14.09 -57.99
C GLN A 102 35.26 15.26 -58.96
N GLU A 103 34.34 16.23 -59.01
CA GLU A 103 34.50 17.42 -59.87
C GLU A 103 35.65 18.32 -59.37
N MET A 104 35.75 18.58 -58.05
CA MET A 104 36.89 19.32 -57.48
C MET A 104 38.23 18.64 -57.77
N ALA A 105 38.30 17.30 -57.71
CA ALA A 105 39.52 16.56 -58.04
C ALA A 105 39.90 16.72 -59.52
N ALA A 106 38.92 16.72 -60.43
CA ALA A 106 39.15 16.94 -61.86
C ALA A 106 39.66 18.37 -62.15
N LEU A 107 39.08 19.38 -61.49
CA LEU A 107 39.54 20.78 -61.60
C LEU A 107 40.96 20.97 -61.05
N LEU A 108 41.29 20.32 -59.93
CA LEU A 108 42.65 20.33 -59.38
C LEU A 108 43.66 19.63 -60.31
N ASP A 109 43.29 18.51 -60.92
CA ASP A 109 44.14 17.80 -61.89
C ASP A 109 44.37 18.67 -63.15
N SER A 110 43.34 19.37 -63.61
CA SER A 110 43.46 20.36 -64.70
C SER A 110 44.40 21.51 -64.33
N LEU A 111 44.30 22.05 -63.11
CA LEU A 111 45.19 23.11 -62.61
C LEU A 111 46.64 22.64 -62.49
N VAL A 112 46.86 21.41 -62.03
CA VAL A 112 48.19 20.77 -61.96
C VAL A 112 48.77 20.59 -63.36
N SER A 113 47.97 20.10 -64.32
CA SER A 113 48.39 19.96 -65.71
C SER A 113 48.79 21.31 -66.33
N HIS A 114 48.00 22.37 -66.08
CA HIS A 114 48.34 23.72 -66.52
C HIS A 114 49.64 24.24 -65.86
N PHE A 115 49.85 23.97 -64.57
CA PHE A 115 51.09 24.30 -63.87
C PHE A 115 52.29 23.57 -64.50
N ASP A 116 52.15 22.29 -64.82
CA ASP A 116 53.19 21.51 -65.49
C ASP A 116 53.50 22.05 -66.90
N LEU A 117 52.47 22.44 -67.66
CA LEU A 117 52.59 23.12 -68.95
C LEU A 117 53.31 24.48 -68.83
N CYS A 118 52.99 25.28 -67.80
CA CYS A 118 53.68 26.53 -67.50
C CYS A 118 55.18 26.29 -67.22
N VAL A 119 55.50 25.30 -66.37
CA VAL A 119 56.89 24.94 -66.05
C VAL A 119 57.62 24.47 -67.31
N ASN A 120 56.97 23.66 -68.14
CA ASN A 120 57.54 23.17 -69.39
C ASN A 120 57.80 24.33 -70.37
N ALA A 121 56.85 25.24 -70.55
CA ALA A 121 57.03 26.41 -71.39
C ALA A 121 58.20 27.30 -70.94
N ILE A 122 58.34 27.53 -69.62
CA ILE A 122 59.48 28.28 -69.07
C ILE A 122 60.80 27.57 -69.34
N ARG A 123 60.87 26.23 -69.22
CA ARG A 123 62.10 25.46 -69.53
C ARG A 123 62.58 25.68 -70.96
N HIS A 124 61.67 25.84 -71.91
CA HIS A 124 61.98 26.03 -73.34
C HIS A 124 62.12 27.50 -73.76
N THR A 125 62.05 28.45 -72.83
CA THR A 125 62.40 29.86 -73.08
C THR A 125 63.91 30.12 -72.93
N GLU A 126 64.46 31.05 -73.72
CA GLU A 126 65.88 31.40 -73.70
C GLU A 126 66.30 31.88 -72.30
N GLY A 127 67.14 31.10 -71.61
CA GLY A 127 67.55 31.36 -70.22
C GLY A 127 66.57 30.88 -69.14
N GLY A 128 65.36 30.43 -69.49
CA GLY A 128 64.34 30.00 -68.54
C GLY A 128 64.68 28.70 -67.79
N TYR A 129 65.36 27.75 -68.44
CA TYR A 129 65.88 26.54 -67.80
C TYR A 129 66.84 26.84 -66.62
N ALA A 130 67.71 27.84 -66.77
CA ALA A 130 68.61 28.27 -65.71
C ALA A 130 67.87 29.01 -64.58
N ALA A 131 66.80 29.74 -64.91
CA ALA A 131 65.95 30.45 -63.95
C ALA A 131 65.07 29.49 -63.12
N VAL A 132 64.44 28.48 -63.73
CA VAL A 132 63.65 27.45 -63.04
C VAL A 132 64.52 26.63 -62.10
N ARG A 133 65.72 26.25 -62.55
CA ARG A 133 66.70 25.55 -61.70
C ARG A 133 67.15 26.40 -60.50
N LYS A 134 67.31 27.71 -60.68
CA LYS A 134 67.66 28.66 -59.60
C LYS A 134 66.50 28.88 -58.63
N ALA A 135 65.26 28.96 -59.11
CA ALA A 135 64.05 29.09 -58.28
C ALA A 135 63.79 27.81 -57.46
N ALA A 136 63.89 26.64 -58.07
CA ALA A 136 63.75 25.35 -57.38
C ALA A 136 64.87 25.07 -56.36
N SER A 137 66.05 25.68 -56.53
CA SER A 137 67.17 25.58 -55.57
C SER A 137 67.21 26.70 -54.54
N SER A 138 66.29 27.67 -54.59
CA SER A 138 66.15 28.75 -53.60
C SER A 138 64.91 28.54 -52.73
N GLN A 139 64.88 27.44 -51.97
CA GLN A 139 63.93 27.23 -50.88
C GLN A 139 64.45 27.88 -49.57
N PRO A 140 63.57 28.44 -48.71
CA PRO A 140 63.93 28.82 -47.34
C PRO A 140 64.32 27.58 -46.50
N PRO A 141 65.18 27.73 -45.46
CA PRO A 141 65.94 26.63 -44.85
C PRO A 141 65.14 25.63 -43.98
N GLU A 142 63.82 25.51 -44.11
CA GLU A 142 63.00 24.73 -43.15
C GLU A 142 61.77 24.01 -43.76
N ALA A 143 61.74 23.73 -45.06
CA ALA A 143 60.68 22.91 -45.68
C ALA A 143 61.26 21.69 -46.41
N ASP A 144 60.63 20.53 -46.21
CA ASP A 144 60.97 19.26 -46.89
C ASP A 144 60.95 19.40 -48.43
N PRO A 145 61.82 18.67 -49.16
CA PRO A 145 61.97 18.82 -50.60
C PRO A 145 60.74 18.26 -51.33
N VAL A 146 59.75 19.10 -51.60
CA VAL A 146 58.67 18.77 -52.53
C VAL A 146 59.24 18.87 -53.94
N SER A 147 59.38 17.71 -54.61
CA SER A 147 59.86 17.63 -55.98
C SER A 147 58.88 18.35 -56.91
N VAL A 148 59.20 19.59 -57.26
CA VAL A 148 58.48 20.35 -58.29
C VAL A 148 58.65 19.61 -59.61
N SER A 149 57.56 19.01 -60.05
CA SER A 149 57.33 18.28 -61.31
C SER A 149 58.56 18.16 -62.21
N GLY A 150 59.30 17.06 -62.05
CA GLY A 150 60.33 16.60 -63.00
C GLY A 150 61.60 17.46 -63.13
N VAL A 151 61.82 18.48 -62.30
CA VAL A 151 63.04 19.32 -62.38
C VAL A 151 64.24 18.71 -61.65
N MET A 152 64.01 17.80 -60.69
CA MET A 152 65.08 17.19 -59.88
C MET A 152 65.43 15.73 -60.21
N SER A 153 64.63 15.04 -61.03
CA SER A 153 64.92 13.64 -61.40
C SER A 153 65.77 13.57 -62.67
N ALA A 154 67.06 13.92 -62.58
CA ALA A 154 68.06 13.52 -63.58
C ALA A 154 69.50 13.63 -63.03
N GLU A 155 69.82 12.93 -61.96
CA GLU A 155 71.21 12.52 -61.73
C GLU A 155 71.51 11.34 -62.64
N GLY A 156 72.00 11.66 -63.85
CA GLY A 156 72.62 10.69 -64.75
C GLY A 156 71.81 10.37 -65.99
N ASN A 157 71.75 11.30 -66.96
CA ASN A 157 72.08 10.99 -68.35
C ASN A 157 72.12 12.25 -69.23
N ASN A 158 73.32 12.47 -69.79
CA ASN A 158 73.68 13.11 -71.07
C ASN A 158 73.12 14.50 -71.43
N PRO A 159 73.99 15.53 -71.61
CA PRO A 159 73.59 16.85 -72.08
C PRO A 159 73.67 16.87 -73.60
N THR A 160 72.62 16.48 -74.32
CA THR A 160 72.32 16.91 -75.72
C THR A 160 71.23 16.02 -76.28
N THR A 161 70.00 16.53 -76.27
CA THR A 161 68.92 16.41 -77.27
C THR A 161 67.56 16.61 -76.59
N GLU A 162 67.34 17.77 -75.98
CA GLU A 162 65.98 18.32 -76.03
C GLU A 162 65.94 19.09 -77.35
N HIS A 163 65.16 18.58 -78.32
CA HIS A 163 64.92 19.31 -79.56
C HIS A 163 64.43 20.71 -79.18
N PRO A 164 64.97 21.80 -79.76
CA PRO A 164 64.33 23.10 -79.62
C PRO A 164 62.91 22.91 -80.14
N ILE A 165 61.92 23.04 -79.26
CA ILE A 165 60.51 23.07 -79.64
C ILE A 165 60.42 23.98 -80.85
N SER A 166 59.79 23.48 -81.92
CA SER A 166 59.72 24.27 -83.15
C SER A 166 59.06 25.61 -82.82
N THR A 167 59.40 26.67 -83.56
CA THR A 167 58.78 27.99 -83.32
C THR A 167 57.24 27.93 -83.42
N GLU A 168 56.72 26.97 -84.18
CA GLU A 168 55.29 26.67 -84.33
C GLU A 168 54.74 25.98 -83.08
N GLU A 169 55.36 24.89 -82.59
CA GLU A 169 54.97 24.18 -81.36
C GLU A 169 55.05 25.08 -80.12
N ARG A 170 56.01 26.00 -80.08
CA ARG A 170 56.14 26.98 -79.00
C ARG A 170 55.03 28.02 -79.05
N GLN A 171 54.65 28.46 -80.24
CA GLN A 171 53.54 29.39 -80.42
C GLN A 171 52.21 28.73 -80.04
N GLU A 172 52.02 27.46 -80.39
CA GLU A 172 50.86 26.66 -79.98
C GLU A 172 50.80 26.48 -78.46
N MET A 173 51.93 26.15 -77.81
CA MET A 173 51.99 26.03 -76.34
C MET A 173 51.70 27.36 -75.62
N LEU A 174 52.18 28.49 -76.15
CA LEU A 174 51.88 29.80 -75.58
C LEU A 174 50.42 30.21 -75.80
N ASP A 175 49.82 29.86 -76.94
CA ASP A 175 48.40 30.10 -77.22
C ASP A 175 47.48 29.25 -76.31
N VAL A 176 47.87 28.01 -76.01
CA VAL A 176 47.18 27.17 -75.01
C VAL A 176 47.31 27.78 -73.60
N LEU A 177 48.51 28.20 -73.20
CA LEU A 177 48.72 28.84 -71.89
C LEU A 177 47.97 30.17 -71.74
N GLU A 178 47.88 30.98 -72.79
CA GLU A 178 47.12 32.24 -72.76
C GLU A 178 45.61 31.98 -72.61
N LYS A 179 45.09 30.92 -73.26
CA LYS A 179 43.70 30.49 -73.12
C LYS A 179 43.41 29.90 -71.75
N ASP A 180 44.26 29.01 -71.25
CA ASP A 180 44.11 28.40 -69.93
C ASP A 180 44.21 29.46 -68.83
N ALA A 181 45.16 30.40 -68.96
CA ALA A 181 45.32 31.51 -68.01
C ALA A 181 44.07 32.40 -67.92
N ALA A 182 43.32 32.55 -69.03
CA ALA A 182 42.05 33.28 -69.03
C ALA A 182 40.91 32.52 -68.32
N GLN A 183 41.00 31.18 -68.24
CA GLN A 183 40.00 30.30 -67.62
C GLN A 183 40.31 29.98 -66.14
N LEU A 184 41.54 30.23 -65.68
CA LEU A 184 41.97 29.93 -64.31
C LEU A 184 41.07 30.52 -63.23
N GLU A 185 40.66 31.79 -63.37
CA GLU A 185 39.81 32.43 -62.36
C GLU A 185 38.43 31.77 -62.30
N ASP A 186 37.89 31.34 -63.44
CA ASP A 186 36.61 30.63 -63.51
C ASP A 186 36.71 29.25 -62.83
N VAL A 187 37.81 28.50 -63.07
CA VAL A 187 38.07 27.21 -62.40
C VAL A 187 38.24 27.38 -60.88
N VAL A 188 38.91 28.44 -60.43
CA VAL A 188 39.07 28.74 -59.00
C VAL A 188 37.75 29.16 -58.37
N MET A 189 36.91 29.90 -59.09
CA MET A 189 35.56 30.25 -58.63
C MET A 189 34.69 28.99 -58.50
N GLU A 190 34.73 28.09 -59.48
CA GLU A 190 34.00 26.81 -59.44
C GLU A 190 34.47 25.91 -58.28
N LEU A 191 35.79 25.85 -58.01
CA LEU A 191 36.33 25.16 -56.83
C LEU A 191 35.82 25.76 -55.51
N ARG A 192 35.66 27.09 -55.43
CA ARG A 192 35.09 27.77 -54.25
C ARG A 192 33.61 27.48 -54.10
N ASP A 193 32.85 27.46 -55.19
CA ASP A 193 31.43 27.14 -55.18
C ASP A 193 31.18 25.69 -54.72
N TYR A 194 31.96 24.74 -55.24
CA TYR A 194 31.90 23.35 -54.78
C TYR A 194 32.27 23.21 -53.30
N LEU A 195 33.32 23.90 -52.84
CA LEU A 195 33.70 23.91 -51.42
C LEU A 195 32.58 24.45 -50.54
N GLN A 196 31.97 25.58 -50.92
CA GLN A 196 30.86 26.19 -50.18
C GLN A 196 29.64 25.26 -50.10
N GLU A 197 29.29 24.59 -51.22
CA GLU A 197 28.20 23.62 -51.25
C GLU A 197 28.50 22.43 -50.34
N MET A 198 29.74 21.90 -50.38
CA MET A 198 30.16 20.82 -49.49
C MET A 198 30.07 21.21 -48.01
N GLU A 199 30.55 22.39 -47.63
CA GLU A 199 30.47 22.90 -46.26
C GLU A 199 29.02 23.01 -45.80
N THR A 200 28.13 23.54 -46.66
CA THR A 200 26.69 23.65 -46.39
C THR A 200 26.07 22.26 -46.17
N LYS A 201 26.35 21.29 -47.06
CA LYS A 201 25.82 19.93 -46.94
C LYS A 201 26.37 19.21 -45.71
N HIS A 202 27.62 19.47 -45.36
CA HIS A 202 28.23 18.94 -44.14
C HIS A 202 27.51 19.45 -42.88
N GLU A 203 27.22 20.75 -42.81
CA GLU A 203 26.50 21.35 -41.68
C GLU A 203 25.07 20.80 -41.56
N GLU A 204 24.35 20.66 -42.68
CA GLU A 204 23.03 20.02 -42.72
C GLU A 204 23.05 18.57 -42.21
N ILE A 205 24.10 17.79 -42.54
CA ILE A 205 24.29 16.43 -42.02
C ILE A 205 24.52 16.45 -40.50
N LEU A 206 25.38 17.33 -40.00
CA LEU A 206 25.69 17.44 -38.58
C LEU A 206 24.45 17.85 -37.76
N GLU A 207 23.67 18.81 -38.24
CA GLU A 207 22.42 19.23 -37.61
C GLU A 207 21.43 18.06 -37.54
N TYR A 208 21.27 17.32 -38.64
CA TYR A 208 20.39 16.16 -38.68
C TYR A 208 20.85 15.02 -37.74
N ILE A 209 22.17 14.75 -37.67
CA ILE A 209 22.73 13.76 -36.73
C ILE A 209 22.51 14.20 -35.28
N SER A 210 22.73 15.48 -34.97
CA SER A 210 22.48 16.03 -33.64
C SER A 210 21.01 15.86 -33.26
N HIS A 211 20.09 16.21 -34.17
CA HIS A 211 18.65 16.04 -33.96
C HIS A 211 18.27 14.57 -33.72
N LEU A 212 18.79 13.64 -34.54
CA LEU A 212 18.53 12.21 -34.39
C LEU A 212 19.08 11.67 -33.06
N THR A 213 20.24 12.16 -32.62
CA THR A 213 20.85 11.78 -31.34
C THR A 213 19.98 12.24 -30.18
N THR A 214 19.49 13.48 -30.20
CA THR A 214 18.54 14.00 -29.19
C THR A 214 17.29 13.13 -29.13
N ILE A 215 16.64 12.87 -30.28
CA ILE A 215 15.45 11.99 -30.35
C ILE A 215 15.75 10.61 -29.77
N HIS A 216 16.89 10.01 -30.14
CA HIS A 216 17.28 8.69 -29.67
C HIS A 216 17.46 8.67 -28.14
N THR A 217 18.13 9.68 -27.57
CA THR A 217 18.32 9.78 -26.12
C THR A 217 17.00 9.96 -25.37
N GLU A 218 16.11 10.84 -25.84
CA GLU A 218 14.79 11.09 -25.24
C GLU A 218 13.89 9.86 -25.32
N THR A 219 13.90 9.17 -26.47
CA THR A 219 13.16 7.93 -26.68
C THR A 219 13.67 6.83 -25.77
N THR A 220 14.98 6.67 -25.64
CA THR A 220 15.60 5.68 -24.75
C THR A 220 15.27 5.96 -23.28
N LEU A 221 15.24 7.23 -22.88
CA LEU A 221 14.84 7.64 -21.54
C LEU A 221 13.34 7.36 -21.27
N ALA A 222 12.47 7.54 -22.27
CA ALA A 222 11.08 7.15 -22.14
C ALA A 222 10.92 5.63 -21.97
N TYR A 223 11.67 4.83 -22.72
CA TYR A 223 11.67 3.37 -22.58
C TYR A 223 12.21 2.90 -21.22
N SER A 224 13.29 3.50 -20.71
CA SER A 224 13.82 3.13 -19.40
C SER A 224 12.85 3.49 -18.27
N THR A 225 12.13 4.61 -18.41
CA THR A 225 11.05 4.99 -17.47
C THR A 225 9.90 3.98 -17.52
N LEU A 226 9.49 3.55 -18.72
CA LEU A 226 8.46 2.53 -18.90
C LEU A 226 8.86 1.18 -18.29
N GLU A 227 10.11 0.75 -18.49
CA GLU A 227 10.65 -0.47 -17.91
C GLU A 227 10.65 -0.40 -16.37
N ALA A 228 11.08 0.73 -15.81
CA ALA A 228 11.10 0.94 -14.37
C ALA A 228 9.69 0.88 -13.74
N VAL A 229 8.69 1.51 -14.38
CA VAL A 229 7.28 1.42 -13.96
C VAL A 229 6.76 -0.01 -14.13
N GLY A 230 7.08 -0.67 -15.24
CA GLY A 230 6.73 -2.06 -15.49
C GLY A 230 7.27 -3.02 -14.43
N ALA A 231 8.49 -2.80 -13.94
CA ALA A 231 9.10 -3.58 -12.87
C ALA A 231 8.40 -3.39 -11.51
N ARG A 232 7.79 -2.23 -11.25
CA ARG A 232 7.04 -1.94 -10.01
C ARG A 232 5.57 -2.36 -10.07
N LEU A 233 5.00 -2.56 -11.25
CA LEU A 233 3.60 -2.95 -11.41
C LEU A 233 3.19 -4.19 -10.58
N PRO A 234 4.00 -5.26 -10.50
CA PRO A 234 3.68 -6.40 -9.64
C PRO A 234 3.54 -6.02 -8.17
N SER A 235 4.38 -5.11 -7.64
CA SER A 235 4.27 -4.69 -6.24
C SER A 235 2.97 -3.95 -5.93
N TYR A 236 2.45 -3.14 -6.86
CA TYR A 236 1.15 -2.48 -6.69
C TYR A 236 -0.01 -3.48 -6.72
N ILE A 237 0.07 -4.50 -7.57
CA ILE A 237 -0.92 -5.57 -7.63
C ILE A 237 -0.89 -6.39 -6.33
N ILE A 238 0.30 -6.73 -5.83
CA ILE A 238 0.47 -7.45 -4.57
C ILE A 238 -0.11 -6.64 -3.41
N ALA A 239 0.23 -5.35 -3.29
CA ALA A 239 -0.32 -4.47 -2.25
C ALA A 239 -1.85 -4.42 -2.28
N SER A 240 -2.46 -4.38 -3.48
CA SER A 240 -3.92 -4.45 -3.64
C SER A 240 -4.51 -5.78 -3.16
N GLN A 241 -3.83 -6.89 -3.45
CA GLN A 241 -4.27 -8.22 -3.04
C GLN A 241 -4.12 -8.41 -1.53
N GLU A 242 -3.01 -7.97 -0.95
CA GLU A 242 -2.74 -7.99 0.49
C GLU A 242 -3.77 -7.16 1.26
N PHE A 243 -4.01 -5.93 0.82
CA PHE A 243 -5.06 -5.08 1.40
C PHE A 243 -6.44 -5.77 1.37
N ARG A 244 -6.81 -6.37 0.24
CA ARG A 244 -8.09 -7.06 0.10
C ARG A 244 -8.20 -8.27 1.04
N LEU A 245 -7.15 -9.06 1.16
CA LEU A 245 -7.12 -10.23 2.06
C LEU A 245 -7.24 -9.79 3.51
N HIS A 246 -6.43 -8.81 3.91
CA HIS A 246 -6.46 -8.26 5.26
C HIS A 246 -7.81 -7.63 5.58
N TRP A 247 -8.40 -6.87 4.65
CA TRP A 247 -9.72 -6.28 4.83
C TRP A 247 -10.82 -7.32 5.06
N GLU A 248 -10.85 -8.41 4.30
CA GLU A 248 -11.86 -9.46 4.51
C GLU A 248 -11.63 -10.20 5.85
N GLU A 249 -10.38 -10.43 6.24
CA GLU A 249 -10.05 -11.01 7.56
C GLU A 249 -10.50 -10.10 8.70
N THR A 250 -10.12 -8.83 8.68
CA THR A 250 -10.51 -7.86 9.72
C THR A 250 -12.02 -7.68 9.78
N LYS A 251 -12.70 -7.67 8.64
CA LYS A 251 -14.17 -7.59 8.58
C LYS A 251 -14.83 -8.79 9.24
N LEU A 252 -14.35 -10.00 8.96
CA LEU A 252 -14.86 -11.21 9.63
C LEU A 252 -14.61 -11.14 11.15
N ASN A 253 -13.41 -10.74 11.57
CA ASN A 253 -13.07 -10.58 12.98
C ASN A 253 -13.99 -9.55 13.68
N ILE A 254 -14.24 -8.40 13.06
CA ILE A 254 -15.17 -7.38 13.59
C ILE A 254 -16.59 -7.93 13.73
N LEU A 255 -17.07 -8.72 12.76
CA LEU A 255 -18.41 -9.32 12.83
C LEU A 255 -18.52 -10.32 13.97
N ASP A 256 -17.50 -11.16 14.17
CA ASP A 256 -17.45 -12.12 15.27
C ASP A 256 -17.41 -11.40 16.63
N GLN A 257 -16.56 -10.38 16.77
CA GLN A 257 -16.47 -9.53 17.96
C GLN A 257 -17.81 -8.82 18.26
N LEU A 258 -18.52 -8.35 17.23
CA LEU A 258 -19.83 -7.71 17.40
C LEU A 258 -20.90 -8.70 17.85
N SER A 259 -20.87 -9.93 17.33
CA SER A 259 -21.76 -11.01 17.75
C SER A 259 -21.51 -11.41 19.21
N GLU A 260 -20.25 -11.42 19.63
CA GLU A 260 -19.89 -11.67 21.03
C GLU A 260 -20.35 -10.53 21.95
N LEU A 261 -20.15 -9.27 21.57
CA LEU A 261 -20.67 -8.11 22.31
C LEU A 261 -22.20 -8.15 22.46
N GLU A 262 -22.90 -8.56 21.41
CA GLU A 262 -24.35 -8.75 21.44
C GLU A 262 -24.75 -9.83 22.47
N SER A 263 -24.05 -10.96 22.44
CA SER A 263 -24.26 -12.07 23.38
C SER A 263 -24.00 -11.63 24.83
N MET A 264 -22.95 -10.85 25.06
CA MET A 264 -22.66 -10.26 26.37
C MET A 264 -23.75 -9.30 26.81
N ARG A 265 -24.25 -8.43 25.92
CA ARG A 265 -25.35 -7.52 26.24
C ARG A 265 -26.58 -8.30 26.72
N ILE A 266 -26.99 -9.31 25.96
CA ILE A 266 -28.14 -10.18 26.30
C ILE A 266 -27.90 -10.86 27.65
N PHE A 267 -26.69 -11.37 27.90
CA PHE A 267 -26.34 -11.96 29.20
C PHE A 267 -26.53 -10.97 30.35
N TYR A 268 -26.03 -9.74 30.23
CA TYR A 268 -26.16 -8.72 31.29
C TYR A 268 -27.59 -8.24 31.48
N GLU A 269 -28.38 -8.15 30.40
CA GLU A 269 -29.82 -7.86 30.47
C GLU A 269 -30.58 -8.97 31.21
N ASN A 270 -30.26 -10.22 30.90
CA ASN A 270 -30.83 -11.40 31.56
C ASN A 270 -30.39 -11.53 33.03
N TYR A 271 -29.14 -11.18 33.34
CA TYR A 271 -28.65 -11.11 34.71
C TYR A 271 -29.43 -10.07 35.52
N PHE A 272 -29.61 -8.88 34.96
CA PHE A 272 -30.39 -7.82 35.59
C PHE A 272 -31.86 -8.21 35.79
N SER A 273 -32.49 -8.84 34.80
CA SER A 273 -33.89 -9.28 34.92
C SER A 273 -34.05 -10.40 35.93
N SER A 274 -33.10 -11.35 35.97
CA SER A 274 -33.07 -12.46 36.92
C SER A 274 -32.92 -11.99 38.37
N TYR A 275 -32.31 -10.82 38.61
CA TYR A 275 -32.22 -10.25 39.95
C TYR A 275 -33.59 -9.88 40.52
N ASP A 276 -34.49 -9.31 39.72
CA ASP A 276 -35.87 -9.06 40.15
C ASP A 276 -36.63 -10.36 40.44
N SER A 277 -36.41 -11.38 39.61
CA SER A 277 -36.96 -12.73 39.84
C SER A 277 -36.45 -13.35 41.15
N LEU A 278 -35.18 -13.13 41.49
CA LEU A 278 -34.61 -13.57 42.77
C LEU A 278 -35.31 -12.91 43.97
N ILE A 279 -35.55 -11.59 43.91
CA ILE A 279 -36.29 -10.85 44.96
C ILE A 279 -37.68 -11.47 45.16
N LEU A 280 -38.41 -11.70 44.07
CA LEU A 280 -39.75 -12.30 44.11
C LEU A 280 -39.73 -13.73 44.66
N GLU A 281 -38.74 -14.53 44.28
CA GLU A 281 -38.60 -15.92 44.73
C GLU A 281 -38.25 -16.00 46.22
N VAL A 282 -37.35 -15.15 46.73
CA VAL A 282 -37.03 -15.12 48.16
C VAL A 282 -38.27 -14.72 48.97
N TYR A 283 -39.02 -13.72 48.50
CA TYR A 283 -40.28 -13.32 49.12
C TYR A 283 -41.30 -14.47 49.14
N ARG A 284 -41.46 -15.18 48.03
CA ARG A 284 -42.35 -16.36 47.92
C ARG A 284 -41.95 -17.47 48.89
N ARG A 285 -40.65 -17.76 49.02
CA ARG A 285 -40.13 -18.75 49.99
C ARG A 285 -40.43 -18.32 51.41
N LYS A 286 -40.25 -17.04 51.75
CA LYS A 286 -40.57 -16.51 53.08
C LYS A 286 -42.07 -16.66 53.40
N GLN A 287 -42.95 -16.35 52.45
CA GLN A 287 -44.38 -16.57 52.63
C GLN A 287 -44.74 -18.05 52.84
N SER A 288 -44.04 -18.95 52.17
CA SER A 288 -44.27 -20.39 52.28
C SER A 288 -43.81 -20.92 53.65
N ASP A 289 -42.66 -20.46 54.13
CA ASP A 289 -42.16 -20.72 55.49
C ASP A 289 -43.14 -20.23 56.57
N GLU A 290 -43.65 -18.99 56.46
CA GLU A 290 -44.65 -18.46 57.40
C GLU A 290 -45.97 -19.24 57.36
N LYS A 291 -46.39 -19.74 56.19
CA LYS A 291 -47.56 -20.62 56.07
C LYS A 291 -47.33 -21.95 56.79
N VAL A 292 -46.17 -22.58 56.62
CA VAL A 292 -45.81 -23.82 57.33
C VAL A 292 -45.78 -23.59 58.83
N LYS A 293 -45.13 -22.52 59.31
CA LYS A 293 -45.10 -22.13 60.72
C LYS A 293 -46.50 -21.89 61.29
N SER A 294 -47.39 -21.27 60.53
CA SER A 294 -48.80 -21.08 60.92
C SER A 294 -49.55 -22.40 61.05
N ILE A 295 -49.34 -23.34 60.12
CA ILE A 295 -49.94 -24.68 60.18
C ILE A 295 -49.43 -25.45 61.41
N ILE A 296 -48.11 -25.47 61.63
CA ILE A 296 -47.50 -26.14 62.79
C ILE A 296 -48.04 -25.54 64.08
N ARG A 297 -48.11 -24.20 64.19
CA ARG A 297 -48.67 -23.52 65.38
C ARG A 297 -50.10 -23.98 65.67
N LYS A 298 -50.95 -24.04 64.64
CA LYS A 298 -52.34 -24.52 64.78
C LYS A 298 -52.39 -26.01 65.14
N ALA A 299 -51.50 -26.83 64.59
CA ALA A 299 -51.43 -28.25 64.92
C ALA A 299 -50.98 -28.47 66.37
N VAL A 300 -49.98 -27.74 66.86
CA VAL A 300 -49.54 -27.76 68.26
C VAL A 300 -50.68 -27.35 69.18
N GLU A 301 -51.40 -26.27 68.86
CA GLU A 301 -52.57 -25.83 69.65
C GLU A 301 -53.68 -26.90 69.69
N GLN A 302 -53.92 -27.61 68.58
CA GLN A 302 -54.87 -28.72 68.53
C GLN A 302 -54.39 -29.94 69.34
N VAL A 303 -53.10 -30.29 69.28
CA VAL A 303 -52.51 -31.38 70.06
C VAL A 303 -52.59 -31.07 71.56
N GLU A 304 -52.28 -29.84 71.96
CA GLU A 304 -52.38 -29.40 73.36
C GLU A 304 -53.83 -29.50 73.87
N LYS A 305 -54.81 -29.09 73.05
CA LYS A 305 -56.23 -29.21 73.40
C LYS A 305 -56.66 -30.67 73.62
N VAL A 306 -56.15 -31.61 72.81
CA VAL A 306 -56.41 -33.05 73.00
C VAL A 306 -55.71 -33.56 74.27
N TYR A 307 -54.48 -33.13 74.51
CA TYR A 307 -53.73 -33.46 75.72
C TYR A 307 -54.46 -33.00 77.00
N GLU A 308 -54.92 -31.75 77.04
CA GLU A 308 -55.72 -31.22 78.15
C GLU A 308 -57.03 -32.00 78.36
N SER A 309 -57.67 -32.44 77.27
CA SER A 309 -58.88 -33.26 77.35
C SER A 309 -58.61 -34.65 77.93
N ASP A 310 -57.58 -35.36 77.45
CA ASP A 310 -57.15 -36.67 77.98
C ASP A 310 -56.75 -36.56 79.45
N MET A 311 -55.98 -35.53 79.82
CA MET A 311 -55.62 -35.29 81.22
C MET A 311 -56.86 -35.04 82.11
N ARG A 312 -57.86 -34.32 81.61
CA ARG A 312 -59.13 -34.11 82.33
C ARG A 312 -59.91 -35.42 82.51
N GLU A 313 -59.97 -36.26 81.48
CA GLU A 313 -60.65 -37.56 81.54
C GLU A 313 -59.93 -38.54 82.48
N ARG A 314 -58.60 -38.60 82.43
CA ARG A 314 -57.79 -39.42 83.34
C ARG A 314 -57.93 -38.97 84.79
N GLU A 315 -57.96 -37.66 85.02
CA GLU A 315 -58.22 -37.11 86.34
C GLU A 315 -59.61 -37.50 86.85
N GLY A 316 -60.64 -37.36 86.01
CA GLY A 316 -62.00 -37.81 86.35
C GLY A 316 -62.05 -39.30 86.68
N PHE A 317 -61.45 -40.15 85.84
CA PHE A 317 -61.35 -41.59 86.09
C PHE A 317 -60.64 -41.90 87.41
N ARG A 318 -59.52 -41.21 87.69
CA ARG A 318 -58.77 -41.37 88.95
C ARG A 318 -59.62 -41.01 90.16
N VAL A 319 -60.39 -39.94 90.09
CA VAL A 319 -61.31 -39.53 91.18
C VAL A 319 -62.43 -40.55 91.38
N ASP A 320 -63.00 -41.08 90.30
CA ASP A 320 -64.19 -41.95 90.39
C ASP A 320 -63.87 -43.38 90.87
N VAL A 321 -62.75 -43.96 90.42
CA VAL A 321 -62.43 -45.38 90.67
C VAL A 321 -61.04 -45.65 91.25
N GLY A 322 -60.20 -44.61 91.43
CA GLY A 322 -58.80 -44.75 91.84
C GLY A 322 -58.60 -45.43 93.20
N ASP A 323 -59.46 -45.17 94.18
CA ASP A 323 -59.39 -45.76 95.52
C ASP A 323 -59.64 -47.28 95.53
N TYR A 324 -60.26 -47.81 94.47
CA TYR A 324 -60.61 -49.22 94.33
C TYR A 324 -59.65 -49.99 93.41
N LEU A 325 -58.66 -49.32 92.82
CA LEU A 325 -57.71 -49.90 91.86
C LEU A 325 -56.33 -50.07 92.50
N PRO A 326 -55.87 -51.33 92.69
CA PRO A 326 -54.50 -51.60 93.10
C PRO A 326 -53.48 -51.03 92.11
N VAL A 327 -52.44 -50.36 92.61
CA VAL A 327 -51.43 -49.64 91.82
C VAL A 327 -50.63 -50.59 90.89
N ASP A 328 -50.55 -51.87 91.24
CA ASP A 328 -49.86 -52.93 90.51
C ASP A 328 -50.68 -53.54 89.35
N LEU A 329 -51.99 -53.24 89.26
CA LEU A 329 -52.83 -53.76 88.17
C LEU A 329 -52.37 -53.23 86.80
N TRP A 330 -52.03 -51.94 86.73
CA TRP A 330 -51.38 -51.34 85.57
C TRP A 330 -50.48 -50.18 86.01
N PRO A 331 -49.14 -50.32 85.89
CA PRO A 331 -48.20 -49.28 86.29
C PRO A 331 -48.38 -47.93 85.56
N GLY A 332 -49.03 -47.96 84.39
CA GLY A 332 -49.30 -46.76 83.58
C GLY A 332 -50.47 -45.91 84.04
N VAL A 333 -51.28 -46.36 85.02
CA VAL A 333 -52.48 -45.65 85.46
C VAL A 333 -52.19 -44.24 86.01
N ASN A 334 -51.00 -44.06 86.61
CA ASN A 334 -50.51 -42.77 87.13
C ASN A 334 -49.41 -42.15 86.25
N ALA A 335 -49.14 -42.71 85.08
CA ALA A 335 -48.11 -42.17 84.19
C ALA A 335 -48.58 -40.86 83.52
N PRO A 336 -47.69 -39.87 83.34
CA PRO A 336 -48.03 -38.65 82.62
C PRO A 336 -48.44 -38.98 81.17
N ALA A 337 -49.40 -38.22 80.64
CA ALA A 337 -49.76 -38.33 79.23
C ALA A 337 -48.55 -37.99 78.33
N ARG A 338 -48.50 -38.61 77.16
CA ARG A 338 -47.39 -38.43 76.20
C ARG A 338 -47.42 -37.00 75.64
N LYS A 339 -46.26 -36.36 75.57
CA LYS A 339 -46.06 -35.07 74.90
C LYS A 339 -45.42 -35.28 73.53
N TRP A 340 -45.79 -34.43 72.59
CA TRP A 340 -45.28 -34.44 71.22
C TRP A 340 -44.70 -33.08 70.89
N ASP A 341 -43.43 -33.04 70.50
CA ASP A 341 -42.74 -31.83 70.10
C ASP A 341 -42.43 -31.86 68.60
N PHE A 342 -42.61 -30.72 67.93
CA PHE A 342 -42.24 -30.55 66.52
C PHE A 342 -40.92 -29.78 66.45
N VAL A 343 -39.91 -30.39 65.86
CA VAL A 343 -38.58 -29.78 65.67
C VAL A 343 -38.35 -29.57 64.17
N GLN A 344 -37.90 -28.37 63.80
CA GLN A 344 -37.49 -28.10 62.44
C GLN A 344 -36.22 -28.91 62.12
N ASN A 345 -36.22 -29.64 61.01
CA ASN A 345 -35.02 -30.33 60.57
C ASN A 345 -34.03 -29.32 59.95
N GLU A 346 -32.89 -29.13 60.60
CA GLU A 346 -31.80 -28.25 60.16
C GLU A 346 -30.67 -29.01 59.45
N GLU A 347 -30.82 -30.32 59.20
CA GLU A 347 -29.77 -31.12 58.56
C GLU A 347 -29.68 -30.83 57.05
N GLY A 348 -28.66 -30.05 56.66
CA GLY A 348 -28.22 -29.87 55.29
C GLY A 348 -27.12 -28.81 55.17
N GLU A 349 -26.09 -29.05 54.34
CA GLU A 349 -24.95 -28.13 54.12
C GLU A 349 -25.36 -26.72 53.63
N TRP A 350 -26.61 -26.56 53.16
CA TRP A 350 -27.18 -25.30 52.66
C TRP A 350 -28.41 -24.84 53.45
N ALA A 351 -28.62 -25.36 54.66
CA ALA A 351 -29.75 -24.97 55.50
C ALA A 351 -29.56 -23.52 56.00
N VAL A 352 -30.28 -22.58 55.39
CA VAL A 352 -30.30 -21.19 55.85
C VAL A 352 -31.14 -21.12 57.14
N LYS A 353 -30.51 -20.73 58.26
CA LYS A 353 -31.15 -20.63 59.59
C LYS A 353 -32.41 -19.75 59.59
N SER A 354 -32.44 -18.71 58.76
CA SER A 354 -33.61 -17.84 58.59
C SER A 354 -33.62 -17.21 57.20
N LEU A 355 -34.74 -17.32 56.47
CA LEU A 355 -34.92 -16.63 55.20
C LEU A 355 -34.89 -15.10 55.39
N PRO A 356 -34.22 -14.34 54.50
CA PRO A 356 -34.19 -12.89 54.52
C PRO A 356 -35.58 -12.26 54.57
N VAL A 357 -35.73 -11.18 55.34
CA VAL A 357 -36.94 -10.38 55.35
C VAL A 357 -36.74 -9.21 54.39
N LEU A 358 -37.54 -9.19 53.32
CA LEU A 358 -37.49 -8.14 52.30
C LEU A 358 -38.57 -7.09 52.56
N GLU A 359 -38.24 -5.82 52.31
CA GLU A 359 -39.22 -4.74 52.38
C GLU A 359 -40.31 -4.91 51.31
N ARG A 360 -41.55 -4.60 51.68
CA ARG A 360 -42.70 -4.74 50.80
C ARG A 360 -42.61 -3.83 49.57
N THR A 361 -42.05 -2.63 49.74
CA THR A 361 -41.79 -1.64 48.69
C THR A 361 -40.87 -2.20 47.60
N VAL A 362 -39.79 -2.87 48.00
CA VAL A 362 -38.81 -3.53 47.12
C VAL A 362 -39.47 -4.65 46.32
N VAL A 363 -40.24 -5.52 46.98
CA VAL A 363 -40.95 -6.63 46.34
C VAL A 363 -42.01 -6.13 45.35
N GLU A 364 -42.77 -5.09 45.71
CA GLU A 364 -43.77 -4.48 44.83
C GLU A 364 -43.13 -3.79 43.62
N ALA A 365 -41.96 -3.17 43.81
CA ALA A 365 -41.19 -2.55 42.74
C ALA A 365 -40.61 -3.62 41.77
N ALA A 366 -40.00 -4.69 42.29
CA ALA A 366 -39.53 -5.81 41.50
C ALA A 366 -40.68 -6.46 40.70
N GLY A 367 -41.82 -6.69 41.35
CA GLY A 367 -43.01 -7.23 40.67
C GLY A 367 -43.62 -6.29 39.64
N ARG A 368 -43.45 -4.97 39.79
CA ARG A 368 -43.86 -4.00 38.77
C ARG A 368 -42.95 -4.08 37.54
N ARG A 369 -41.63 -4.08 37.75
CA ARG A 369 -40.64 -4.21 36.68
C ARG A 369 -40.81 -5.51 35.90
N ASP A 370 -41.01 -6.63 36.59
CA ASP A 370 -41.26 -7.93 35.98
C ASP A 370 -42.51 -7.93 35.07
N ARG A 371 -43.63 -7.39 35.56
CA ARG A 371 -44.85 -7.22 34.74
C ARG A 371 -44.67 -6.29 33.55
N GLU A 372 -43.87 -5.24 33.69
CA GLU A 372 -43.56 -4.32 32.60
C GLU A 372 -42.71 -4.99 31.51
N ARG A 373 -41.76 -5.84 31.87
CA ARG A 373 -40.96 -6.64 30.92
C ARG A 373 -41.83 -7.65 30.17
N LEU A 374 -42.70 -8.38 30.88
CA LEU A 374 -43.64 -9.33 30.26
C LEU A 374 -44.60 -8.66 29.26
N LYS A 375 -44.96 -7.38 29.49
CA LYS A 375 -45.80 -6.61 28.56
C LYS A 375 -45.05 -6.12 27.32
N LYS A 376 -43.72 -5.93 27.42
CA LYS A 376 -42.87 -5.48 26.31
C LYS A 376 -42.45 -6.61 25.36
N GLY A 377 -42.59 -7.87 25.79
CA GLY A 377 -42.20 -9.02 24.97
C GLY A 377 -40.71 -9.34 25.02
N ASP A 378 -39.98 -8.84 26.03
CA ASP A 378 -38.54 -9.09 26.24
C ASP A 378 -38.27 -10.47 26.91
N VAL A 379 -38.84 -11.56 26.37
CA VAL A 379 -38.53 -12.95 26.82
C VAL A 379 -37.71 -13.68 25.77
#